data_AF-A0A2D5T181-F1
#
_entry.id   AF-A0A2D5T181-F1
#
_cell.length_a   1.000
_cell.length_b   1.000
_cell.length_c   1.000
_cell.angle_alpha   90.00
_cell.angle_beta   90.00
_cell.angle_gamma   90.00
#
_symmetry.space_group_name_H-M   'P 1'
#
loop_
_entity.id
_entity.type
_entity.pdbx_description
1 polymer ?
#
loop_
_entity_poly.entity_id
_entity_poly.type
_entity_poly.pdbx_seq_one_letter_code
_entity_poly.pdbx_strand_id
1 'polypeptide(L)'
;MKIKSGTTTTVIIITFMIYIFCRIIVGKVESGKAFELMKSSNFTTFEVSDSRFINDKTGFRLYKGKETLSSINTCIKKLEQVPDYRFGKQKAEKTAILSNEKYEHKFNIHYYENGIVLIGGGYILKDLFTNEVKNVGGKVFKSECLYHTINM
;
A
#
# COMPACT_ATOMS: atom_id res chain seq x y z
N MET A 1 -31.03 39.51 15.27
CA MET A 1 -30.41 39.32 13.94
C MET A 1 -30.78 37.93 13.45
N LYS A 2 -31.80 37.79 12.59
CA LYS A 2 -32.26 36.48 12.09
C LYS A 2 -31.33 36.05 10.96
N ILE A 3 -30.40 35.13 11.23
CA ILE A 3 -29.57 34.51 10.20
C ILE A 3 -30.54 33.74 9.29
N LYS A 4 -30.63 34.14 8.01
CA LYS A 4 -31.45 33.45 7.01
C LYS A 4 -30.99 31.99 6.97
N SER A 5 -31.88 31.04 7.25
CA SER A 5 -31.49 29.63 7.46
C SER A 5 -30.79 28.99 6.25
N GLY A 6 -31.05 29.50 5.03
CA GLY A 6 -30.36 29.03 3.81
C GLY A 6 -28.87 29.36 3.73
N THR A 7 -28.41 30.47 4.33
CA THR A 7 -26.99 30.85 4.34
C THR A 7 -26.16 29.95 5.28
N THR A 8 -26.71 29.58 6.44
CA THR A 8 -26.01 28.71 7.41
C THR A 8 -25.81 27.30 6.85
N THR A 9 -26.83 26.72 6.22
CA THR A 9 -26.74 25.39 5.62
C THR A 9 -25.72 25.32 4.50
N THR A 10 -25.64 26.36 3.66
CA THR A 10 -24.68 26.43 2.54
C THR A 10 -23.23 26.48 3.05
N VAL A 11 -22.95 27.25 4.11
CA VAL A 11 -21.61 27.34 4.72
C VAL A 11 -21.18 25.99 5.30
N ILE A 12 -22.08 25.26 5.95
CA ILE A 12 -21.78 23.93 6.53
C ILE A 12 -21.41 22.94 5.43
N ILE A 13 -22.17 22.90 4.32
CA ILE A 13 -21.90 21.98 3.20
C ILE A 13 -20.54 22.27 2.56
N ILE A 14 -20.23 23.55 2.29
CA ILE A 14 -18.95 23.94 1.70
C ILE A 14 -17.79 23.56 2.63
N THR A 15 -17.92 23.86 3.92
CA THR A 15 -16.87 23.53 4.92
C THR A 15 -16.65 22.02 5.00
N PHE A 16 -17.72 21.23 4.97
CA PHE A 16 -17.65 19.78 4.97
C PHE A 16 -17.00 19.23 3.68
N MET A 17 -17.32 19.78 2.52
CA MET A 17 -16.69 19.40 1.25
C MET A 17 -15.20 19.74 1.22
N ILE A 18 -14.81 20.93 1.69
CA ILE A 18 -13.40 21.32 1.82
C ILE A 18 -12.67 20.35 2.75
N TYR A 19 -13.27 20.02 3.90
CA TYR A 19 -12.70 19.07 4.85
C TYR A 19 -12.46 17.69 4.21
N ILE A 20 -13.46 17.15 3.49
CA ILE A 20 -13.33 15.87 2.77
C ILE A 20 -12.21 15.96 1.73
N PHE A 21 -12.20 17.02 0.93
CA PHE A 21 -11.21 17.21 -0.13
C PHE A 21 -9.79 17.29 0.44
N CYS A 22 -9.59 18.04 1.54
CA CYS A 22 -8.32 18.10 2.25
C CYS A 22 -7.88 16.72 2.76
N ARG A 23 -8.79 15.94 3.35
CA ARG A 23 -8.49 14.57 3.82
C ARG A 23 -8.08 13.65 2.67
N ILE A 24 -8.73 13.75 1.52
CA ILE A 24 -8.37 12.99 0.30
C ILE A 24 -6.97 13.38 -0.19
N ILE A 25 -6.66 14.67 -0.26
CA ILE A 25 -5.34 15.15 -0.69
C ILE A 25 -4.25 14.68 0.28
N VAL A 26 -4.44 14.87 1.58
CA VAL A 26 -3.47 14.46 2.60
C VAL A 26 -3.21 12.95 2.51
N GLY A 27 -4.25 12.12 2.40
CA GLY A 27 -4.08 10.67 2.24
C GLY A 27 -3.33 10.29 0.95
N LYS A 28 -3.56 11.00 -0.17
CA LYS A 28 -2.80 10.79 -1.42
C LYS A 28 -1.32 11.18 -1.30
N VAL A 29 -1.00 12.20 -0.50
CA VAL A 29 0.38 12.64 -0.26
C VAL A 29 1.11 11.67 0.66
N GLU A 30 0.49 11.26 1.77
CA GLU A 30 1.05 10.32 2.74
C GLU A 30 1.35 8.96 2.10
N SER A 31 0.42 8.47 1.28
CA SER A 31 0.63 7.25 0.50
C SER A 31 1.81 7.35 -0.47
N GLY A 32 1.94 8.46 -1.20
CA GLY A 32 3.10 8.69 -2.05
C GLY A 32 4.43 8.62 -1.27
N LYS A 33 4.51 9.31 -0.13
CA LYS A 33 5.72 9.32 0.72
C LYS A 33 6.08 7.94 1.25
N ALA A 34 5.09 7.18 1.72
CA ALA A 34 5.32 5.84 2.26
C ALA A 34 5.78 4.83 1.19
N PHE A 35 5.34 4.99 -0.06
CA PHE A 35 5.84 4.18 -1.17
C PHE A 35 7.23 4.59 -1.63
N GLU A 36 7.54 5.89 -1.67
CA GLU A 36 8.91 6.35 -1.94
C GLU A 36 9.89 5.90 -0.83
N LEU A 37 9.44 5.87 0.42
CA LEU A 37 10.18 5.24 1.52
C LEU A 37 10.41 3.75 1.27
N MET A 38 9.40 3.03 0.79
CA MET A 38 9.53 1.60 0.46
C MET A 38 10.56 1.38 -0.66
N LYS A 39 10.50 2.18 -1.73
CA LYS A 39 11.44 2.08 -2.88
C LYS A 39 12.89 2.39 -2.51
N SER A 40 13.09 3.35 -1.60
CA SER A 40 14.43 3.76 -1.15
C SER A 40 15.00 2.85 -0.05
N SER A 41 14.18 1.97 0.52
CA SER A 41 14.61 1.02 1.55
C SER A 41 15.32 -0.18 0.96
N ASN A 42 16.32 -0.69 1.66
CA ASN A 42 16.88 -2.01 1.42
C ASN A 42 16.29 -2.97 2.46
N PHE A 43 15.50 -3.94 2.01
CA PHE A 43 14.85 -4.90 2.88
C PHE A 43 15.74 -6.10 3.19
N THR A 44 15.67 -6.59 4.42
CA THR A 44 16.39 -7.77 4.91
C THR A 44 15.50 -9.00 5.00
N THR A 45 14.17 -8.81 4.98
CA THR A 45 13.21 -9.92 4.92
C THR A 45 12.05 -9.62 3.97
N PHE A 46 11.47 -10.70 3.44
CA PHE A 46 10.21 -10.68 2.73
C PHE A 46 9.37 -11.88 3.15
N GLU A 47 8.13 -11.65 3.55
CA GLU A 47 7.18 -12.70 3.94
C GLU A 47 5.90 -12.56 3.12
N VAL A 48 5.31 -13.69 2.71
CA VAL A 48 4.03 -13.70 1.98
C VAL A 48 3.11 -14.78 2.55
N SER A 49 1.85 -14.43 2.78
CA SER A 49 0.79 -15.35 3.19
C SER A 49 -0.39 -15.28 2.22
N ASP A 50 -1.07 -16.40 2.03
CA ASP A 50 -2.36 -16.46 1.33
C ASP A 50 -3.50 -15.87 2.17
N SER A 51 -3.23 -15.39 3.39
CA SER A 51 -4.20 -14.62 4.16
C SER A 51 -4.56 -13.33 3.43
N ARG A 52 -5.86 -13.14 3.18
CA ARG A 52 -6.44 -11.89 2.66
C ARG A 52 -6.50 -10.79 3.72
N PHE A 53 -6.27 -11.14 4.99
CA PHE A 53 -6.39 -10.23 6.11
C PHE A 53 -5.04 -9.71 6.53
N ILE A 54 -4.85 -8.41 6.35
CA ILE A 54 -3.61 -7.72 6.70
C ILE A 54 -3.32 -7.70 8.21
N ASN A 55 -4.25 -8.09 9.08
CA ASN A 55 -3.99 -8.17 10.52
C ASN A 55 -3.68 -9.58 10.99
N ASP A 56 -3.88 -10.59 10.13
CA ASP A 56 -3.57 -11.97 10.43
C ASP A 56 -2.08 -12.23 10.12
N LYS A 57 -1.41 -12.99 11.00
CA LYS A 57 -0.01 -13.45 10.85
C LYS A 57 0.09 -14.95 10.62
N THR A 58 -1.02 -15.66 10.47
CA THR A 58 -0.99 -17.09 10.17
C THR A 58 -0.57 -17.34 8.71
N GLY A 59 0.25 -18.38 8.50
CA GLY A 59 0.58 -18.90 7.17
C GLY A 59 1.60 -18.12 6.34
N PHE A 60 2.40 -17.22 6.92
CA PHE A 60 3.45 -16.52 6.18
C PHE A 60 4.61 -17.46 5.85
N ARG A 61 4.91 -17.57 4.55
CA ARG A 61 6.18 -18.13 4.08
C ARG A 61 7.23 -17.04 4.10
N LEU A 62 8.31 -17.30 4.82
CA LEU A 62 9.43 -16.38 4.98
C LEU A 62 10.50 -16.66 3.92
N TYR A 63 10.77 -15.66 3.08
CA TYR A 63 11.84 -15.68 2.09
C TYR A 63 13.05 -14.92 2.63
N LYS A 64 14.09 -15.69 3.00
CA LYS A 64 15.40 -15.16 3.44
C LYS A 64 16.54 -15.46 2.45
N GLY A 65 16.24 -16.12 1.34
CA GLY A 65 17.23 -16.42 0.30
C GLY A 65 17.81 -15.13 -0.29
N LYS A 66 19.13 -14.99 -0.27
CA LYS A 66 19.84 -13.77 -0.70
C LYS A 66 19.49 -13.37 -2.13
N GLU A 67 19.33 -14.34 -3.03
CA GLU A 67 18.99 -14.11 -4.44
C GLU A 67 17.53 -13.67 -4.63
N THR A 68 16.59 -14.34 -3.96
CA THR A 68 15.17 -13.97 -3.98
C THR A 68 14.95 -12.58 -3.41
N LEU A 69 15.58 -12.27 -2.26
CA LEU A 69 15.48 -10.97 -1.61
C LEU A 69 16.13 -9.85 -2.45
N SER A 70 17.26 -10.13 -3.10
CA SER A 70 17.90 -9.19 -4.04
C SER A 70 16.98 -8.88 -5.24
N SER A 71 16.31 -9.90 -5.78
CA SER A 71 15.35 -9.75 -6.87
C SER A 71 14.14 -8.93 -6.43
N ILE A 72 13.59 -9.21 -5.24
CA ILE A 72 12.48 -8.43 -4.67
C ILE A 72 12.88 -6.96 -4.47
N ASN A 73 14.02 -6.68 -3.83
CA ASN A 73 14.52 -5.32 -3.65
C ASN A 73 14.66 -4.57 -4.98
N THR A 74 15.13 -5.26 -6.03
CA THR A 74 15.20 -4.70 -7.39
C THR A 74 13.81 -4.41 -7.96
N CYS A 75 12.86 -5.34 -7.81
CA CYS A 75 11.50 -5.16 -8.29
C CYS A 75 10.78 -4.00 -7.58
N ILE A 76 10.98 -3.85 -6.28
CA ILE A 76 10.37 -2.78 -5.47
C ILE A 76 10.86 -1.40 -5.94
N LYS A 77 12.14 -1.25 -6.26
CA LYS A 77 12.69 0.00 -6.82
C LYS A 77 12.04 0.42 -8.15
N LYS A 78 11.47 -0.54 -8.90
CA LYS A 78 10.85 -0.33 -10.22
C LYS A 78 9.32 -0.19 -10.17
N LEU A 79 8.73 -0.03 -8.97
CA LEU A 79 7.29 0.11 -8.84
C LEU A 79 6.76 1.37 -9.53
N GLU A 80 5.77 1.19 -10.40
CA GLU A 80 5.12 2.27 -11.13
C GLU A 80 3.76 2.58 -10.52
N GLN A 81 3.49 3.86 -10.24
CA GLN A 81 2.18 4.28 -9.75
C GLN A 81 1.17 4.15 -10.90
N VAL A 82 0.00 3.56 -10.62
CA VAL A 82 -1.05 3.44 -11.63
C VAL A 82 -2.17 4.44 -11.36
N PRO A 83 -2.57 5.28 -12.34
CA PRO A 83 -3.55 6.36 -12.15
C PRO A 83 -5.01 5.88 -12.21
N ASP A 84 -5.38 4.84 -11.46
CA ASP A 84 -6.72 4.22 -11.46
C ASP A 84 -7.06 3.48 -12.78
N TYR A 85 -6.40 2.34 -13.01
CA TYR A 85 -6.78 1.43 -14.10
C TYR A 85 -7.79 0.38 -13.63
N ARG A 86 -8.73 0.03 -14.52
CA ARG A 86 -9.47 -1.23 -14.41
C ARG A 86 -8.55 -2.35 -14.86
N PHE A 87 -7.98 -3.04 -13.89
CA PHE A 87 -7.28 -4.28 -14.16
C PHE A 87 -8.29 -5.37 -14.48
N GLY A 88 -7.87 -6.40 -15.22
CA GLY A 88 -8.74 -7.50 -15.63
C GLY A 88 -9.24 -8.32 -14.44
N LYS A 89 -9.54 -9.60 -14.66
CA LYS A 89 -10.00 -10.48 -13.59
C LYS A 89 -8.87 -10.75 -12.58
N GLN A 90 -9.13 -10.47 -11.30
CA GLN A 90 -8.23 -10.81 -10.20
C GLN A 90 -8.21 -12.33 -10.01
N LYS A 91 -7.02 -12.92 -10.05
CA LYS A 91 -6.78 -14.35 -9.86
C LYS A 91 -6.61 -14.72 -8.39
N ALA A 92 -5.84 -13.92 -7.66
CA ALA A 92 -5.52 -14.18 -6.26
C ALA A 92 -5.20 -12.89 -5.51
N GLU A 93 -5.29 -12.97 -4.18
CA GLU A 93 -4.85 -11.94 -3.25
C GLU A 93 -3.99 -12.57 -2.17
N LYS A 94 -2.89 -11.92 -1.83
CA LYS A 94 -1.98 -12.33 -0.76
C LYS A 94 -1.62 -11.13 0.09
N THR A 95 -1.19 -11.37 1.31
CA THR A 95 -0.58 -10.33 2.16
C THR A 95 0.93 -10.51 2.15
N ALA A 96 1.67 -9.42 1.95
CA ALA A 96 3.11 -9.42 2.04
C ALA A 96 3.63 -8.48 3.13
N ILE A 97 4.78 -8.83 3.68
CA ILE A 97 5.54 -8.04 4.65
C ILE A 97 6.96 -7.88 4.11
N LEU A 98 7.41 -6.64 3.95
CA LEU A 98 8.80 -6.28 3.71
C LEU A 98 9.33 -5.60 4.97
N SER A 99 10.45 -6.08 5.52
CA SER A 99 11.03 -5.42 6.70
C SER A 99 12.53 -5.23 6.60
N ASN A 100 12.99 -4.21 7.31
CA ASN A 100 14.38 -3.96 7.63
C ASN A 100 14.48 -3.64 9.14
N GLU A 101 15.61 -3.11 9.59
CA GLU A 101 15.85 -2.80 11.01
C GLU A 101 14.93 -1.69 11.55
N LYS A 102 14.38 -0.84 10.68
CA LYS A 102 13.63 0.36 11.06
C LYS A 102 12.15 0.29 10.73
N TYR A 103 11.78 -0.33 9.61
CA TYR A 103 10.43 -0.29 9.07
C TYR A 103 9.93 -1.69 8.72
N GLU A 104 8.64 -1.90 8.99
CA GLU A 104 7.85 -3.01 8.48
C GLU A 104 6.75 -2.45 7.56
N HIS A 105 6.77 -2.89 6.31
CA HIS A 105 5.82 -2.51 5.28
C HIS A 105 4.93 -3.71 4.99
N LYS A 106 3.66 -3.62 5.39
CA LYS A 106 2.68 -4.68 5.18
C LYS A 106 1.63 -4.22 4.17
N PHE A 107 1.40 -4.99 3.11
CA PHE A 107 0.47 -4.61 2.04
C PHE A 107 -0.14 -5.83 1.36
N ASN A 108 -1.32 -5.65 0.77
CA ASN A 108 -1.88 -6.70 -0.09
C ASN A 108 -1.23 -6.67 -1.46
N ILE A 109 -1.07 -7.86 -2.01
CA ILE A 109 -0.61 -8.16 -3.36
C ILE A 109 -1.77 -8.80 -4.11
N HIS A 110 -2.25 -8.12 -5.15
CA HIS A 110 -3.30 -8.62 -6.04
C HIS A 110 -2.66 -9.14 -7.32
N TYR A 111 -2.91 -10.41 -7.63
CA TYR A 111 -2.45 -11.07 -8.85
C TYR A 111 -3.59 -11.09 -9.86
N TYR A 112 -3.33 -10.65 -11.08
CA TYR A 112 -4.30 -10.66 -12.17
C TYR A 112 -3.99 -11.74 -13.20
N GLU A 113 -5.02 -12.20 -13.93
CA GLU A 113 -4.88 -13.24 -14.95
C GLU A 113 -3.93 -12.84 -16.10
N ASN A 114 -3.74 -11.54 -16.34
CA ASN A 114 -2.86 -11.00 -17.37
C ASN A 114 -1.38 -10.87 -16.95
N GLY A 115 -0.99 -11.43 -15.80
CA GLY A 115 0.40 -11.37 -15.31
C GLY A 115 0.78 -10.10 -14.55
N ILE A 116 -0.15 -9.15 -14.39
CA ILE A 116 0.09 -7.92 -13.62
C ILE A 116 -0.04 -8.23 -12.11
N VAL A 117 0.89 -7.70 -11.32
CA VAL A 117 0.76 -7.60 -9.86
C VAL A 117 0.51 -6.17 -9.46
N LEU A 118 -0.45 -5.98 -8.56
CA LEU A 118 -0.69 -4.73 -7.87
C LEU A 118 -0.38 -4.85 -6.40
N ILE A 119 0.25 -3.82 -5.86
CA ILE A 119 0.53 -3.70 -4.44
C ILE A 119 -0.06 -2.41 -3.88
N GLY A 120 -0.50 -2.45 -2.63
CA GLY A 120 -0.96 -1.25 -1.92
C GLY A 120 -2.43 -1.24 -1.51
N GLY A 121 -3.21 -2.24 -1.93
CA GLY A 121 -4.51 -2.52 -1.31
C GLY A 121 -4.26 -2.80 0.17
N GLY A 122 -4.80 -1.97 1.07
CA GLY A 122 -4.49 -2.02 2.51
C GLY A 122 -2.99 -1.95 2.78
N TYR A 123 -2.36 -0.77 2.73
CA TYR A 123 -0.94 -0.64 3.10
C TYR A 123 -0.81 -0.09 4.53
N ILE A 124 -0.06 -0.81 5.36
CA ILE A 124 0.33 -0.45 6.72
C ILE A 124 1.84 -0.28 6.78
N LEU A 125 2.28 0.88 7.27
CA LEU A 125 3.68 1.15 7.59
C LEU A 125 3.83 1.16 9.12
N LYS A 126 4.75 0.36 9.63
CA LYS A 126 5.11 0.33 11.04
C LYS A 126 6.56 0.74 11.22
N ASP A 127 6.79 1.71 12.11
CA ASP A 127 8.13 2.01 12.62
C ASP A 127 8.45 1.03 13.76
N LEU A 128 9.54 0.28 13.62
CA LEU A 128 9.93 -0.76 14.57
C LEU A 128 10.57 -0.19 15.83
N PHE A 129 11.08 1.04 15.78
CA PHE A 129 11.70 1.70 16.92
C PHE A 129 10.66 2.39 17.80
N THR A 130 9.74 3.14 17.20
CA THR A 130 8.68 3.87 17.94
C THR A 130 7.42 3.04 18.16
N ASN A 131 7.30 1.90 17.46
CA ASN A 131 6.10 1.07 17.40
C ASN A 131 4.87 1.81 16.81
N GLU A 132 5.09 2.95 16.15
CA GLU A 132 4.04 3.73 15.49
C GLU A 132 3.51 2.97 14.26
N VAL A 133 2.19 2.85 14.14
CA VAL A 133 1.51 2.18 13.03
C VAL A 133 0.71 3.19 12.23
N LYS A 134 0.97 3.28 10.92
CA LYS A 134 0.28 4.17 9.98
C LYS A 134 -0.46 3.36 8.94
N ASN A 135 -1.77 3.60 8.84
CA ASN A 135 -2.58 3.13 7.73
C ASN A 135 -2.39 4.09 6.55
N VAL A 136 -1.67 3.63 5.54
CA VAL A 136 -1.21 4.46 4.42
C VAL A 136 -2.29 4.56 3.33
N GLY A 137 -2.90 3.42 2.96
CA GLY A 137 -4.01 3.34 1.99
C GLY A 137 -3.83 4.10 0.65
N GLY A 138 -4.89 4.16 -0.14
CA GLY A 138 -5.11 5.21 -1.16
C GLY A 138 -4.32 5.18 -2.47
N LYS A 139 -3.18 4.50 -2.58
CA LYS A 139 -2.43 4.35 -3.86
C LYS A 139 -2.02 2.92 -4.11
N VAL A 140 -2.10 2.52 -5.37
CA VAL A 140 -1.73 1.20 -5.85
C VAL A 140 -0.59 1.33 -6.85
N PHE A 141 0.39 0.43 -6.76
CA PHE A 141 1.54 0.38 -7.65
C PHE A 141 1.55 -0.96 -8.39
N LYS A 142 1.96 -0.95 -9.65
CA LYS A 142 2.13 -2.18 -10.44
C LYS A 142 3.57 -2.65 -10.44
N SER A 143 3.74 -3.97 -10.52
CA SER A 143 5.02 -4.60 -10.81
C SER A 143 4.81 -5.86 -11.66
N GLU A 144 5.47 -5.93 -12.81
CA GLU A 144 5.56 -7.18 -13.57
C GLU A 144 6.69 -8.07 -13.01
N CYS A 145 7.75 -7.44 -12.49
CA CYS A 145 8.91 -8.11 -11.90
C CYS A 145 8.54 -8.97 -10.66
N LEU A 146 7.67 -8.47 -9.79
CA LEU A 146 7.22 -9.23 -8.61
C LEU A 146 6.40 -10.47 -8.98
N TYR A 147 5.68 -10.47 -10.12
CA TYR A 147 4.86 -11.61 -10.54
C TYR A 147 5.70 -12.89 -10.67
N HIS A 148 6.84 -12.78 -11.34
CA HIS A 148 7.75 -13.90 -11.57
C HIS A 148 8.50 -14.27 -10.30
N THR A 149 8.94 -13.29 -9.51
CA THR A 149 9.80 -13.54 -8.35
C THR A 149 9.08 -14.26 -7.20
N ILE A 150 7.77 -14.08 -7.06
CA ILE A 150 6.98 -14.66 -5.95
C ILE A 150 6.33 -16.01 -6.34
N ASN A 151 6.17 -16.29 -7.64
CA ASN A 151 5.59 -17.54 -8.15
C ASN A 151 6.64 -18.56 -8.65
N MET A 152 7.94 -18.27 -8.53
CA MET A 152 9.04 -19.21 -8.71
C MET A 152 9.28 -20.04 -7.44
#